data_AF-A0A6H5K6W5-F1
#
_entry.id   AF-A0A6H5K6W5-F1
#
_cell.length_a   1.000
_cell.length_b   1.000
_cell.length_c   1.000
_cell.angle_alpha   90.00
_cell.angle_beta   90.00
_cell.angle_gamma   90.00
#
_symmetry.space_group_name_H-M   'P 1'
#
loop_
_entity.id
_entity.type
_entity.pdbx_description
1 polymer ?
#
loop_
_entity_poly.entity_id
_entity_poly.type
_entity_poly.pdbx_seq_one_letter_code
_entity_poly.pdbx_strand_id
1 'polypeptide(L)'
;MWMNGVPPCPIIQADVMIAGGSEAAMTPLCFAGFCSMRAMVTSFNDDPEKASRPFDKDRAGFVMGEGAGVLILETEEHALARGATIYCEVAGYGATCDAHHITAPAPDGNGLARAIGASMKMGGIEAKDMVGGYINAHGTSTPYNDKFETMAIKRVLGEDVAKQDKKHRQRRKRKTNERINAETLV
;
A
#
# COMPACT_ATOMS: atom_id res chain seq x y z
N MET A 1 -1.29 24.66 19.35
CA MET A 1 0.12 25.05 19.53
C MET A 1 0.91 24.15 18.59
N TRP A 2 1.02 24.57 17.32
CA TRP A 2 1.73 23.85 16.27
C TRP A 2 3.17 23.51 16.72
N MET A 3 3.58 22.25 16.62
CA MET A 3 4.96 21.87 16.90
C MET A 3 5.87 22.36 15.76
N ASN A 4 6.59 23.44 16.06
CA ASN A 4 7.88 23.87 15.53
C ASN A 4 8.49 23.04 14.37
N GLY A 5 8.35 23.53 13.13
CA GLY A 5 9.37 23.33 12.09
C GLY A 5 9.05 22.36 10.95
N VAL A 6 7.86 21.73 10.92
CA VAL A 6 7.41 20.97 9.74
C VAL A 6 6.73 21.95 8.77
N PRO A 7 7.23 22.12 7.53
CA PRO A 7 6.56 22.96 6.53
C PRO A 7 5.13 22.43 6.29
N PRO A 8 4.16 23.30 5.93
CA PRO A 8 2.79 22.87 5.67
C PRO A 8 2.80 21.68 4.71
N CYS A 9 2.10 20.60 5.08
CA CYS A 9 2.03 19.40 4.26
C CYS A 9 1.55 19.80 2.86
N PRO A 10 2.39 19.70 1.80
CA PRO A 10 2.09 20.27 0.50
C PRO A 10 0.92 19.57 -0.22
N ILE A 11 0.35 18.53 0.40
CA ILE A 11 -0.75 17.71 -0.10
C ILE A 11 -2.10 18.38 0.14
N ILE A 12 -2.27 19.14 1.23
CA ILE A 12 -3.57 19.69 1.62
C ILE A 12 -3.60 21.18 1.26
N GLN A 13 -4.30 21.51 0.17
CA GLN A 13 -4.48 22.89 -0.30
C GLN A 13 -5.91 23.42 -0.07
N ALA A 14 -6.72 22.67 0.69
CA ALA A 14 -8.10 23.02 1.02
C ALA A 14 -8.42 22.54 2.44
N ASP A 15 -9.38 23.19 3.10
CA ASP A 15 -9.80 22.82 4.47
C ASP A 15 -10.45 21.44 4.54
N VAL A 16 -11.10 21.02 3.45
CA VAL A 16 -11.76 19.72 3.32
C VAL A 16 -11.50 19.16 1.93
N MET A 17 -11.12 17.90 1.85
CA MET A 17 -10.89 17.17 0.59
C MET A 17 -11.54 15.79 0.66
N ILE A 18 -12.12 15.37 -0.46
CA ILE A 18 -12.59 14.00 -0.67
C ILE A 18 -11.50 13.26 -1.43
N ALA A 19 -10.85 12.28 -0.80
CA ALA A 19 -9.77 11.50 -1.39
C ALA A 19 -10.16 10.02 -1.43
N GLY A 20 -10.07 9.39 -2.60
CA GLY A 20 -10.47 8.00 -2.73
C GLY A 20 -10.34 7.47 -4.14
N GLY A 21 -10.73 6.21 -4.31
CA GLY A 21 -10.72 5.51 -5.58
C GLY A 21 -11.82 4.46 -5.65
N SER A 22 -12.24 4.14 -6.87
CA SER A 22 -13.19 3.08 -7.18
C SER A 22 -12.71 2.29 -8.37
N GLU A 23 -12.92 0.98 -8.33
CA GLU A 23 -12.63 0.08 -9.44
C GLU A 23 -13.78 -0.90 -9.65
N ALA A 24 -14.10 -1.16 -10.91
CA ALA A 24 -15.14 -2.10 -11.37
C ALA A 24 -14.59 -2.95 -12.54
N ALA A 25 -13.39 -3.51 -12.33
CA ALA A 25 -12.62 -4.20 -13.36
C ALA A 25 -13.10 -5.63 -13.67
N MET A 26 -14.19 -6.11 -13.05
CA MET A 26 -14.76 -7.44 -13.27
C MET A 26 -15.51 -7.53 -14.61
N THR A 27 -14.82 -7.20 -15.71
CA THR A 27 -15.34 -7.35 -17.08
C THR A 27 -14.67 -8.54 -17.77
N PRO A 28 -15.34 -9.20 -18.74
CA PRO A 28 -14.73 -10.30 -19.48
C PRO A 28 -13.40 -9.93 -20.14
N LEU A 29 -13.29 -8.69 -20.66
CA LEU A 29 -12.08 -8.19 -21.29
C LEU A 29 -10.92 -8.06 -20.31
N CYS A 30 -11.14 -7.40 -19.17
CA CYS A 30 -10.12 -7.24 -18.14
C CYS A 30 -9.69 -8.60 -17.59
N PHE A 31 -10.65 -9.46 -17.24
CA PHE A 31 -10.38 -10.81 -16.74
C PHE A 31 -9.54 -11.63 -17.74
N ALA A 32 -9.92 -11.65 -19.02
CA ALA A 32 -9.16 -12.33 -20.06
C ALA A 32 -7.75 -11.74 -20.26
N GLY A 33 -7.59 -10.42 -20.15
CA GLY A 33 -6.30 -9.74 -20.21
C GLY A 33 -5.37 -10.18 -19.08
N PHE A 34 -5.85 -10.17 -17.84
CA PHE A 34 -5.05 -10.60 -16.68
C PHE A 34 -4.75 -12.11 -16.67
N CYS A 35 -5.68 -12.96 -17.15
CA CYS A 35 -5.41 -14.36 -17.46
C CYS A 35 -4.27 -14.51 -18.46
N SER A 36 -4.32 -13.76 -19.57
CA SER A 36 -3.35 -13.85 -20.67
C SER A 36 -1.95 -13.41 -20.23
N MET A 37 -1.87 -12.41 -19.35
CA MET A 37 -0.62 -11.97 -18.72
C MET A 37 -0.12 -12.92 -17.62
N ARG A 38 -0.89 -13.97 -17.28
CA ARG A 38 -0.60 -14.92 -16.20
C ARG A 38 -0.42 -14.26 -14.84
N ALA A 39 -1.19 -13.20 -14.58
CA ALA A 39 -1.12 -12.45 -13.33
C ALA A 39 -2.06 -13.01 -12.25
N MET A 40 -3.10 -13.76 -12.66
CA MET A 40 -4.09 -14.35 -11.76
C MET A 40 -3.68 -15.73 -11.27
N VAL A 41 -4.03 -16.04 -10.03
CA VAL A 41 -3.81 -17.37 -9.45
C VAL A 41 -4.71 -18.42 -10.11
N THR A 42 -4.13 -19.54 -10.53
CA THR A 42 -4.86 -20.69 -11.10
C THR A 42 -4.62 -22.00 -10.35
N SER A 43 -3.62 -22.04 -9.47
CA SER A 43 -3.23 -23.25 -8.72
C SER A 43 -4.11 -23.54 -7.50
N PHE A 44 -5.12 -22.71 -7.22
CA PHE A 44 -6.02 -22.81 -6.06
C PHE A 44 -7.50 -22.81 -6.48
N ASN A 45 -7.81 -23.27 -7.70
CA ASN A 45 -9.19 -23.28 -8.20
C ASN A 45 -10.12 -24.19 -7.38
N ASP A 46 -9.58 -25.29 -6.82
CA ASP A 46 -10.33 -26.22 -5.97
C ASP A 46 -10.49 -25.70 -4.53
N ASP A 47 -9.70 -24.71 -4.13
CA ASP A 47 -9.67 -24.09 -2.79
C ASP A 47 -9.65 -22.55 -2.91
N PRO A 48 -10.65 -21.91 -3.54
CA PRO A 48 -10.59 -20.50 -3.93
C PRO A 48 -10.44 -19.55 -2.73
N GLU A 49 -10.96 -19.92 -1.55
CA GLU A 49 -10.82 -19.15 -0.31
C GLU A 49 -9.37 -19.05 0.19
N LYS A 50 -8.48 -19.93 -0.28
CA LYS A 50 -7.05 -19.95 0.07
C LYS A 50 -6.17 -19.28 -1.00
N ALA A 51 -6.76 -18.85 -2.12
CA ALA A 51 -6.02 -18.42 -3.30
C ALA A 51 -5.28 -17.09 -3.11
N SER A 52 -5.89 -16.11 -2.41
CA SER A 52 -5.23 -14.86 -2.03
C SER A 52 -4.34 -15.10 -0.82
N ARG A 53 -3.03 -15.20 -1.04
CA ARG A 53 -2.04 -15.52 0.01
C ARG A 53 -0.74 -14.72 -0.12
N PRO A 54 -0.74 -13.43 0.22
CA PRO A 54 0.44 -12.59 0.11
C PRO A 54 1.60 -13.10 0.97
N PHE A 55 2.81 -13.00 0.45
CA PHE A 55 4.07 -13.43 1.07
C PHE A 55 4.15 -14.92 1.43
N ASP A 56 3.19 -15.73 0.99
CA ASP A 56 3.20 -17.16 1.19
C ASP A 56 4.17 -17.84 0.21
N LYS A 57 4.74 -18.98 0.60
CA LYS A 57 5.67 -19.75 -0.24
C LYS A 57 5.01 -20.17 -1.54
N ASP A 58 3.74 -20.57 -1.50
CA ASP A 58 3.03 -21.10 -2.67
C ASP A 58 2.12 -20.05 -3.32
N ARG A 59 2.40 -18.75 -3.12
CA ARG A 59 1.68 -17.67 -3.81
C ARG A 59 1.96 -17.74 -5.32
N ALA A 60 0.92 -17.56 -6.14
CA ALA A 60 1.00 -17.85 -7.58
C ALA A 60 0.28 -16.82 -8.46
N GLY A 61 -0.12 -15.68 -7.91
CA GLY A 61 -0.92 -14.67 -8.61
C GLY A 61 -1.92 -14.02 -7.68
N PHE A 62 -2.54 -12.94 -8.14
CA PHE A 62 -3.59 -12.26 -7.38
C PHE A 62 -4.98 -12.84 -7.67
N VAL A 63 -5.93 -12.54 -6.79
CA VAL A 63 -7.36 -12.76 -7.02
C VAL A 63 -7.99 -11.42 -7.35
N MET A 64 -8.63 -11.33 -8.52
CA MET A 64 -9.26 -10.09 -8.98
C MET A 64 -10.44 -9.72 -8.08
N GLY A 65 -10.55 -8.44 -7.75
CA GLY A 65 -11.65 -7.87 -6.99
C GLY A 65 -11.95 -6.44 -7.43
N GLU A 66 -13.14 -5.98 -7.02
CA GLU A 66 -13.65 -4.65 -7.29
C GLU A 66 -14.11 -3.97 -5.99
N GLY A 67 -14.40 -2.67 -6.08
CA GLY A 67 -14.95 -1.90 -4.97
C GLY A 67 -14.44 -0.46 -4.94
N ALA A 68 -14.89 0.28 -3.93
CA ALA A 68 -14.51 1.67 -3.72
C ALA A 68 -14.09 1.92 -2.27
N GLY A 69 -13.39 3.03 -2.07
CA GLY A 69 -13.04 3.56 -0.76
C GLY A 69 -12.81 5.07 -0.85
N VAL A 70 -13.31 5.79 0.15
CA VAL A 70 -13.20 7.25 0.24
C VAL A 70 -12.84 7.63 1.66
N LEU A 71 -11.92 8.58 1.79
CA LEU A 71 -11.53 9.25 3.03
C LEU A 71 -11.86 10.73 2.89
N ILE A 72 -12.30 11.33 4.00
CA ILE A 72 -12.39 12.78 4.13
C ILE A 72 -11.12 13.23 4.83
N LEU A 73 -10.34 14.05 4.13
CA LEU A 73 -9.15 14.67 4.67
C LEU A 73 -9.50 16.12 5.01
N GLU A 74 -9.06 16.57 6.17
CA GLU A 74 -9.29 17.93 6.63
C GLU A 74 -8.00 18.52 7.20
N THR A 75 -7.90 19.84 7.17
CA THR A 75 -6.90 20.52 7.99
C THR A 75 -7.23 20.28 9.46
N GLU A 76 -6.20 20.10 10.29
CA GLU A 76 -6.38 19.85 11.73
C GLU A 76 -7.21 20.96 12.39
N GLU A 77 -6.93 22.21 12.04
CA GLU A 77 -7.63 23.38 12.57
C GLU A 77 -9.13 23.36 12.24
N HIS A 78 -9.49 23.05 10.99
CA HIS A 78 -10.88 22.93 10.59
C HIS A 78 -11.59 21.77 11.30
N ALA A 79 -10.95 20.60 11.35
CA ALA A 79 -11.49 19.41 12.00
C ALA A 79 -11.74 19.65 13.50
N LEU A 80 -10.79 20.30 14.20
CA LEU A 80 -10.92 20.67 15.61
C LEU A 80 -12.02 21.71 15.83
N ALA A 81 -12.09 22.75 14.98
CA ALA A 81 -13.09 23.82 15.12
C ALA A 81 -14.53 23.29 15.06
N ARG A 82 -14.79 22.27 14.24
CA ARG A 82 -16.12 21.63 14.13
C ARG A 82 -16.32 20.44 15.08
N GLY A 83 -15.34 20.10 15.91
CA GLY A 83 -15.41 18.97 16.84
C GLY A 83 -15.41 17.59 16.16
N ALA A 84 -14.71 17.45 15.04
CA ALA A 84 -14.61 16.19 14.32
C ALA A 84 -13.82 15.14 15.11
N THR A 85 -14.17 13.86 14.96
CA THR A 85 -13.33 12.75 15.41
C THR A 85 -12.18 12.56 14.43
N ILE A 86 -10.95 12.80 14.89
CA ILE A 86 -9.72 12.58 14.11
C ILE A 86 -9.24 11.14 14.32
N TYR A 87 -9.17 10.35 13.24
CA TYR A 87 -8.74 8.94 13.31
C TYR A 87 -7.22 8.78 13.21
N CYS A 88 -6.59 9.58 12.34
CA CYS A 88 -5.15 9.57 12.11
C CYS A 88 -4.71 10.86 11.42
N GLU A 89 -3.42 11.11 11.45
CA GLU A 89 -2.76 12.19 10.71
C GLU A 89 -2.01 11.61 9.51
N VAL A 90 -2.02 12.33 8.38
CA VAL A 90 -1.17 12.00 7.22
C VAL A 90 0.18 12.68 7.41
N ALA A 91 1.13 11.99 8.04
CA ALA A 91 2.44 12.54 8.35
C ALA A 91 3.31 12.79 7.12
N GLY A 92 3.18 11.98 6.06
CA GLY A 92 3.97 12.15 4.84
C GLY A 92 3.52 11.26 3.69
N TYR A 93 4.00 11.60 2.49
CA TYR A 93 3.70 10.90 1.24
C TYR A 93 4.93 10.81 0.35
N GLY A 94 5.00 9.76 -0.45
CA GLY A 94 6.06 9.57 -1.44
C GLY A 94 5.54 8.80 -2.63
N ALA A 95 5.83 9.31 -3.83
CA ALA A 95 5.52 8.65 -5.10
C ALA A 95 6.74 8.64 -5.99
N THR A 96 6.93 7.54 -6.72
CA THR A 96 8.06 7.33 -7.61
C THR A 96 7.60 6.60 -8.87
N CYS A 97 8.45 6.61 -9.90
CA CYS A 97 8.28 5.80 -11.10
C CYS A 97 9.57 5.00 -11.32
N ASP A 98 9.41 3.69 -11.57
CA ASP A 98 10.53 2.78 -11.79
C ASP A 98 11.19 2.96 -13.16
N ALA A 99 10.44 3.43 -14.17
CA ALA A 99 10.88 3.56 -15.56
C ALA A 99 11.59 2.29 -16.12
N HIS A 100 11.15 1.10 -15.67
CA HIS A 100 11.84 -0.16 -15.92
C HIS A 100 11.10 -1.11 -16.88
N HIS A 101 9.89 -1.52 -16.52
CA HIS A 101 9.09 -2.45 -17.31
C HIS A 101 7.61 -2.03 -17.24
N ILE A 102 6.85 -2.34 -18.28
CA ILE A 102 5.45 -1.89 -18.41
C ILE A 102 4.53 -2.40 -17.28
N THR A 103 4.82 -3.59 -16.74
CA THR A 103 3.99 -4.24 -15.71
C THR A 103 4.76 -4.87 -14.56
N ALA A 104 6.10 -4.89 -14.64
CA ALA A 104 6.92 -5.54 -13.62
C ALA A 104 7.66 -4.48 -12.81
N PRO A 105 7.71 -4.60 -11.47
CA PRO A 105 8.48 -3.68 -10.64
C PRO A 105 9.98 -3.79 -10.95
N ALA A 106 10.72 -2.72 -10.65
CA ALA A 106 12.17 -2.73 -10.78
C ALA A 106 12.81 -3.89 -9.97
N PRO A 107 13.77 -4.64 -10.56
CA PRO A 107 14.48 -5.69 -9.87
C PRO A 107 15.33 -5.10 -8.75
N ASP A 108 14.88 -5.27 -7.51
CA ASP A 108 15.44 -4.77 -6.24
C ASP A 108 14.44 -3.94 -5.40
N GLY A 109 13.30 -3.55 -5.98
CA GLY A 109 12.27 -2.76 -5.29
C GLY A 109 12.69 -1.30 -5.01
N ASN A 110 13.66 -0.76 -5.76
CA ASN A 110 14.21 0.57 -5.50
C ASN A 110 13.17 1.70 -5.59
N GLY A 111 12.22 1.67 -6.52
CA GLY A 111 11.18 2.71 -6.60
C GLY A 111 10.34 2.77 -5.33
N LEU A 112 9.87 1.62 -4.84
CA LEU A 112 9.13 1.54 -3.58
C LEU A 112 9.99 1.97 -2.39
N ALA A 113 11.26 1.54 -2.33
CA ALA A 113 12.17 1.96 -1.27
C ALA A 113 12.36 3.49 -1.24
N ARG A 114 12.47 4.12 -2.41
CA ARG A 114 12.55 5.58 -2.54
C ARG A 114 11.24 6.26 -2.14
N ALA A 115 10.09 5.68 -2.49
CA ALA A 115 8.78 6.20 -2.10
C ALA A 115 8.60 6.19 -0.57
N ILE A 116 8.89 5.05 0.08
CA ILE A 116 8.84 4.92 1.55
C ILE A 116 9.85 5.88 2.20
N GLY A 117 11.08 5.95 1.69
CA GLY A 117 12.08 6.89 2.23
C GLY A 117 11.66 8.35 2.10
N ALA A 118 11.00 8.73 1.00
CA ALA A 118 10.48 10.08 0.80
C ALA A 118 9.32 10.40 1.75
N SER A 119 8.37 9.47 1.96
CA SER A 119 7.26 9.67 2.90
C SER A 119 7.75 9.80 4.34
N MET A 120 8.67 8.93 4.76
CA MET A 120 9.30 8.99 6.08
C MET A 120 10.05 10.30 6.29
N LYS A 121 10.84 10.73 5.30
CA LYS A 121 11.55 12.01 5.36
C LYS A 121 10.59 13.20 5.47
N MET A 122 9.49 13.19 4.72
CA MET A 122 8.46 14.23 4.77
C MET A 122 7.79 14.30 6.15
N GLY A 123 7.48 13.14 6.74
CA GLY A 123 6.89 13.06 8.08
C GLY A 123 7.87 13.19 9.25
N GLY A 124 9.17 13.35 8.98
CA GLY A 124 10.19 13.38 10.03
C GLY A 124 10.31 12.07 10.82
N ILE A 125 9.96 10.94 10.21
CA ILE A 125 9.94 9.61 10.82
C ILE A 125 11.24 8.88 10.51
N GLU A 126 11.89 8.33 11.53
CA GLU A 126 13.06 7.47 11.37
C GLU A 126 12.68 5.98 11.46
N ALA A 127 13.53 5.10 10.95
CA ALA A 127 13.29 3.66 10.98
C ALA A 127 13.05 3.11 12.40
N LYS A 128 13.71 3.68 13.40
CA LYS A 128 13.56 3.30 14.81
C LYS A 128 12.16 3.60 15.36
N ASP A 129 11.48 4.60 14.81
CA ASP A 129 10.13 5.00 15.26
C ASP A 129 9.07 4.01 14.79
N MET A 130 9.40 3.16 13.80
CA MET A 130 8.55 2.09 13.28
C MET A 130 8.70 0.75 14.02
N VAL A 131 9.52 0.69 15.08
CA VAL A 131 9.67 -0.52 15.90
C VAL A 131 8.34 -0.88 16.58
N GLY A 132 7.85 -2.09 16.33
CA GLY A 132 6.53 -2.52 16.81
C GLY A 132 5.35 -1.88 16.07
N GLY A 133 5.60 -1.09 15.03
CA GLY A 133 4.60 -0.51 14.16
C GLY A 133 3.93 -1.52 13.24
N TYR A 134 3.03 -1.02 12.40
CA TYR A 134 2.29 -1.79 11.42
C TYR A 134 2.63 -1.30 10.01
N ILE A 135 2.84 -2.25 9.09
CA ILE A 135 2.99 -1.94 7.66
C ILE A 135 1.83 -2.58 6.91
N ASN A 136 1.02 -1.74 6.31
CA ASN A 136 -0.01 -2.17 5.39
C ASN A 136 0.58 -2.35 4.00
N ALA A 137 1.18 -3.52 3.75
CA ALA A 137 1.82 -3.82 2.48
C ALA A 137 0.80 -3.95 1.34
N HIS A 138 1.25 -3.67 0.11
CA HIS A 138 0.49 -3.92 -1.10
C HIS A 138 0.21 -5.41 -1.27
N GLY A 139 1.19 -6.31 -1.16
CA GLY A 139 0.97 -7.75 -1.00
C GLY A 139 -0.04 -8.38 -1.97
N THR A 140 0.35 -8.53 -3.23
CA THR A 140 -0.53 -8.98 -4.32
C THR A 140 -0.63 -10.49 -4.48
N SER A 141 0.05 -11.26 -3.62
CA SER A 141 0.20 -12.72 -3.80
C SER A 141 0.92 -13.10 -5.09
N THR A 142 1.58 -12.14 -5.75
CA THR A 142 2.40 -12.43 -6.92
C THR A 142 3.85 -12.70 -6.49
N PRO A 143 4.58 -13.59 -7.19
CA PRO A 143 5.95 -13.95 -6.81
C PRO A 143 6.90 -12.75 -6.75
N TYR A 144 6.80 -11.88 -7.75
CA TYR A 144 7.68 -10.72 -7.92
C TYR A 144 7.34 -9.58 -6.97
N ASN A 145 6.09 -9.09 -6.97
CA ASN A 145 5.72 -7.94 -6.13
C ASN A 145 6.08 -8.17 -4.67
N ASP A 146 5.60 -9.28 -4.08
CA ASP A 146 5.78 -9.54 -2.65
C ASP A 146 7.26 -9.70 -2.27
N LYS A 147 8.09 -10.21 -3.19
CA LYS A 147 9.54 -10.30 -3.03
C LYS A 147 10.18 -8.91 -3.03
N PHE A 148 9.90 -8.11 -4.06
CA PHE A 148 10.50 -6.77 -4.22
C PHE A 148 10.00 -5.80 -3.16
N GLU A 149 8.74 -5.90 -2.76
CA GLU A 149 8.17 -5.14 -1.64
C GLU A 149 8.85 -5.48 -0.31
N THR A 150 9.07 -6.76 -0.04
CA THR A 150 9.82 -7.16 1.17
C THR A 150 11.24 -6.61 1.18
N MET A 151 11.92 -6.59 0.03
CA MET A 151 13.27 -6.04 -0.09
C MET A 151 13.28 -4.52 0.10
N ALA A 152 12.32 -3.81 -0.50
CA ALA A 152 12.18 -2.37 -0.36
C ALA A 152 11.97 -1.97 1.12
N ILE A 153 11.04 -2.63 1.81
CA ILE A 153 10.74 -2.33 3.22
C ILE A 153 11.97 -2.59 4.11
N LYS A 154 12.65 -3.73 3.92
CA LYS A 154 13.88 -4.04 4.66
C LYS A 154 15.00 -3.05 4.41
N ARG A 155 15.11 -2.55 3.17
CA ARG A 155 16.14 -1.58 2.79
C ARG A 155 15.97 -0.25 3.53
N VAL A 156 14.72 0.19 3.71
CA VAL A 156 14.43 1.49 4.36
C VAL A 156 14.42 1.37 5.88
N LEU A 157 13.77 0.36 6.43
CA LEU A 157 13.59 0.21 7.89
C LEU A 157 14.72 -0.55 8.58
N GLY A 158 15.57 -1.25 7.82
CA GLY A 158 16.50 -2.22 8.35
C GLY A 158 15.85 -3.59 8.62
N GLU A 159 16.68 -4.64 8.66
CA GLU A 159 16.22 -6.02 8.81
C GLU A 159 15.45 -6.27 10.11
N ASP A 160 15.91 -5.68 11.22
CA ASP A 160 15.39 -5.99 12.55
C ASP A 160 14.00 -5.38 12.77
N VAL A 161 13.80 -4.12 12.34
CA VAL A 161 12.49 -3.46 12.37
C VAL A 161 11.52 -4.19 11.43
N ALA A 162 11.96 -4.51 10.21
CA ALA A 162 11.10 -5.16 9.22
C ALA A 162 10.67 -6.59 9.60
N LYS A 163 11.45 -7.32 10.41
CA LYS A 163 11.12 -8.69 10.86
C LYS A 163 10.03 -8.74 11.93
N GLN A 164 9.86 -7.68 12.72
CA GLN A 164 8.93 -7.68 13.85
C GLN A 164 7.46 -7.57 13.41
N ASP A 165 7.21 -7.16 12.16
CA ASP A 165 5.88 -6.98 11.54
C ASP A 165 5.32 -8.27 10.86
N LYS A 166 5.98 -9.42 11.02
CA LYS A 166 5.61 -10.70 10.35
C LYS A 166 4.14 -11.13 10.50
N LYS A 167 3.46 -10.77 11.60
CA LYS A 167 2.07 -11.18 11.87
C LYS A 167 1.01 -10.31 11.20
N HIS A 168 1.31 -9.06 10.83
CA HIS A 168 0.28 -8.10 10.40
C HIS A 168 0.24 -7.89 8.89
N ARG A 169 1.34 -8.12 8.16
CA ARG A 169 1.41 -7.99 6.68
C ARG A 169 0.43 -8.85 5.88
N GLN A 170 0.00 -9.98 6.40
CA GLN A 170 -0.77 -10.98 5.63
C GLN A 170 -2.29 -10.92 5.84
N ARG A 171 -2.79 -10.21 6.86
CA ARG A 171 -4.16 -10.45 7.37
C ARG A 171 -5.29 -9.76 6.60
N ARG A 172 -5.06 -8.58 6.00
CA ARG A 172 -6.14 -7.81 5.35
C ARG A 172 -6.50 -8.34 3.95
N LYS A 173 -5.53 -8.50 3.04
CA LYS A 173 -5.82 -8.92 1.65
C LYS A 173 -6.29 -10.37 1.47
N ARG A 174 -5.99 -11.27 2.43
CA ARG A 174 -6.61 -12.61 2.50
C ARG A 174 -8.15 -12.56 2.55
N LYS A 175 -8.73 -11.46 3.06
CA LYS A 175 -10.18 -11.31 3.22
C LYS A 175 -10.84 -10.43 2.16
N THR A 176 -10.08 -9.59 1.45
CA THR A 176 -10.64 -8.54 0.59
C THR A 176 -10.29 -8.67 -0.89
N ASN A 177 -9.43 -9.64 -1.26
CA ASN A 177 -8.82 -9.76 -2.59
C ASN A 177 -8.10 -8.48 -3.04
N GLU A 178 -7.50 -8.51 -4.23
CA GLU A 178 -6.77 -7.36 -4.76
C GLU A 178 -7.69 -6.46 -5.58
N ARG A 179 -7.71 -5.17 -5.21
CA ARG A 179 -8.38 -4.11 -5.95
C ARG A 179 -7.31 -3.37 -6.74
N ILE A 180 -7.41 -3.39 -8.07
CA ILE A 180 -6.34 -2.99 -9.00
C ILE A 180 -5.87 -1.55 -8.77
N ASN A 181 -6.76 -0.64 -8.34
CA ASN A 181 -6.46 0.79 -8.17
C ASN A 181 -6.79 1.38 -6.78
N ALA A 182 -7.06 0.55 -5.77
CA ALA A 182 -7.17 1.06 -4.40
C ALA A 182 -5.75 1.21 -3.83
N GLU A 183 -5.16 2.37 -4.06
CA GLU A 183 -3.81 2.74 -3.62
C GLU A 183 -3.59 2.34 -2.16
N THR A 184 -2.56 1.53 -1.94
CA THR A 184 -2.20 1.08 -0.61
C THR A 184 -1.44 2.22 0.07
N LEU A 185 -2.11 2.89 1.02
CA LEU A 185 -1.45 3.75 1.99
C LEU A 185 -0.50 2.87 2.80
N VAL A 186 0.81 3.06 2.57
CA VAL A 186 1.90 2.52 3.40
C VAL A 186 2.05 3.38 4.64
#